data_AF-A7UMH9-F1
#
_entry.id   AF-A7UMH9-F1
#
_cell.length_a   1.000
_cell.length_b   1.000
_cell.length_c   1.000
_cell.angle_alpha   90.00
_cell.angle_beta   90.00
_cell.angle_gamma   90.00
#
_symmetry.space_group_name_H-M   'P 1'
#
loop_
_entity.id
_entity.type
_entity.pdbx_description
1 polymer ?
#
loop_
_entity_poly.entity_id
_entity_poly.type
_entity_poly.pdbx_seq_one_letter_code
_entity_poly.pdbx_strand_id
1 'polypeptide(L)'
;NYDGSSTGQAPGKDSEVIIYPQAIFRDPFRRGKNILVICDTYTPAGEPIPTNKRANAAKIFSHPDVVAEEPWFGIEQEYTLLQKDVQWPLGWPIGGYPGPQGPYYCGTGADKAYGRDIVDAHYKACLYAGINISGINGEVMPGQWEFQVGPTVGISSGDQVWAARYILERITEVAGVVLSFDPKPIQGDWNGAGAHTNYSTKSMREEGGIKVIKKAIEKLGLRHKEHI
;
A
#
# COMPACT_ATOMS: atom_id res chain seq x y z
N ASN A 1 -6.41 4.68 -23.19
CA ASN A 1 -7.48 5.41 -22.49
C ASN A 1 -8.39 4.40 -21.78
N TYR A 2 -9.37 4.86 -21.02
CA TYR A 2 -10.47 4.06 -20.47
C TYR A 2 -11.74 4.92 -20.31
N ASP A 3 -12.86 4.27 -20.02
CA ASP A 3 -14.13 4.94 -19.72
C ASP A 3 -14.15 5.45 -18.27
N GLY A 4 -13.83 6.72 -18.08
CA GLY A 4 -13.84 7.40 -16.80
C GLY A 4 -15.23 7.60 -16.20
N SER A 5 -16.31 7.47 -16.99
CA SER A 5 -17.67 7.57 -16.44
C SER A 5 -18.03 6.33 -15.61
N SER A 6 -17.52 5.17 -16.00
CA SER A 6 -17.67 3.90 -15.27
C SER A 6 -16.80 3.82 -14.00
N THR A 7 -15.89 4.77 -13.77
CA THR A 7 -15.03 4.85 -12.57
C THR A 7 -15.25 6.13 -11.76
N GLY A 8 -16.25 6.94 -12.11
CA GLY A 8 -16.55 8.20 -11.41
C GLY A 8 -15.50 9.30 -11.61
N GLN A 9 -14.72 9.24 -12.69
CA GLN A 9 -13.61 10.16 -12.99
C GLN A 9 -13.90 11.12 -14.15
N ALA A 10 -14.96 10.89 -14.92
CA ALA A 10 -15.39 11.74 -16.04
C ALA A 10 -16.91 11.69 -16.23
N PRO A 11 -17.56 12.72 -16.81
CA PRO A 11 -18.99 12.68 -17.12
C PRO A 11 -19.27 11.78 -18.34
N GLY A 12 -20.47 11.19 -18.45
CA GLY A 12 -20.80 10.27 -19.55
C GLY A 12 -20.74 10.89 -20.97
N LYS A 13 -20.92 12.22 -21.09
CA LYS A 13 -20.84 12.93 -22.38
C LYS A 13 -19.40 13.21 -22.86
N ASP A 14 -18.43 13.09 -21.96
CA ASP A 14 -17.01 13.31 -22.20
C ASP A 14 -16.23 12.36 -21.27
N SER A 15 -16.34 11.07 -21.55
CA SER A 15 -15.99 10.01 -20.62
C SER A 15 -14.54 9.56 -20.71
N GLU A 16 -13.79 10.02 -21.72
CA GLU A 16 -12.45 9.52 -21.97
C GLU A 16 -11.45 10.03 -20.92
N VAL A 17 -10.73 9.09 -20.30
CA VAL A 17 -9.56 9.39 -19.47
C VAL A 17 -8.33 8.70 -20.06
N ILE A 18 -7.25 9.47 -20.16
CA ILE A 18 -5.98 9.00 -20.73
C ILE A 18 -5.11 8.42 -19.63
N ILE A 19 -4.49 7.28 -19.92
CA ILE A 19 -3.54 6.59 -19.03
C ILE A 19 -2.13 6.79 -19.55
N TYR A 20 -1.25 7.24 -18.68
CA TYR A 20 0.16 7.47 -18.98
C TYR A 20 0.98 6.40 -18.25
N PRO A 21 1.74 5.54 -18.96
CA PRO A 21 2.60 4.55 -18.33
C PRO A 21 3.71 5.18 -17.48
N GLN A 22 3.90 4.70 -16.26
CA GLN A 22 4.84 5.30 -15.29
C GLN A 22 5.87 4.32 -14.73
N ALA A 23 5.45 3.11 -14.39
CA ALA A 23 6.34 2.06 -13.89
C ALA A 23 5.96 0.69 -14.45
N ILE A 24 6.97 -0.13 -14.74
CA ILE A 24 6.81 -1.48 -15.30
C ILE A 24 7.27 -2.49 -14.26
N PHE A 25 6.45 -3.52 -14.05
CA PHE A 25 6.76 -4.67 -13.20
C PHE A 25 6.52 -5.97 -13.98
N ARG A 26 7.16 -7.06 -13.59
CA ARG A 26 6.86 -8.37 -14.19
C ARG A 26 5.49 -8.84 -13.70
N ASP A 27 4.66 -9.39 -14.59
CA ASP A 27 3.33 -9.92 -14.21
C ASP A 27 3.50 -11.29 -13.51
N PRO A 28 3.25 -11.40 -12.18
CA PRO A 28 3.42 -12.67 -11.46
C PRO A 28 2.33 -13.69 -11.80
N PHE A 29 1.21 -13.27 -12.40
CA PHE A 29 0.08 -14.12 -12.76
C PHE A 29 0.27 -14.74 -14.14
N ARG A 30 0.54 -13.89 -15.15
CA ARG A 30 0.74 -14.34 -16.53
C ARG A 30 2.16 -14.87 -16.78
N ARG A 31 3.14 -14.44 -15.99
CA ARG A 31 4.55 -14.84 -16.08
C ARG A 31 5.17 -14.61 -17.47
N GLY A 32 6.36 -15.16 -17.70
CA GLY A 32 7.07 -15.04 -18.98
C GLY A 32 7.48 -13.60 -19.25
N LYS A 33 7.18 -13.10 -20.46
CA LYS A 33 7.50 -11.72 -20.89
C LYS A 33 6.35 -10.73 -20.62
N ASN A 34 5.29 -11.14 -19.93
CA ASN A 34 4.16 -10.28 -19.63
C ASN A 34 4.49 -9.32 -18.47
N ILE A 35 3.87 -8.14 -18.50
CA ILE A 35 4.15 -7.05 -17.57
C ILE A 35 2.88 -6.47 -16.96
N LEU A 36 3.04 -5.89 -15.76
CA LEU A 36 2.11 -4.94 -15.16
C LEU A 36 2.64 -3.53 -15.38
N VAL A 37 1.73 -2.58 -15.59
CA VAL A 37 2.06 -1.18 -15.81
C VAL A 37 1.26 -0.34 -14.83
N ILE A 38 1.97 0.35 -13.93
CA ILE A 38 1.37 1.42 -13.12
C ILE A 38 1.26 2.65 -14.01
N CYS A 39 0.07 3.25 -14.01
CA CYS A 39 -0.24 4.44 -14.79
C CYS A 39 -0.75 5.55 -13.87
N ASP A 40 -0.56 6.78 -14.31
CA ASP A 40 -1.37 7.92 -13.85
C ASP A 40 -2.31 8.41 -14.95
N THR A 41 -3.20 9.34 -14.59
CA THR A 41 -4.43 9.60 -15.34
C THR A 41 -4.62 11.08 -15.63
N TYR A 42 -5.04 11.37 -16.86
CA TYR A 42 -5.13 12.71 -17.42
C TYR A 42 -6.40 12.89 -18.25
N THR A 43 -6.86 14.12 -18.37
CA THR A 43 -7.88 14.50 -19.37
C THR A 43 -7.29 14.39 -20.78
N PRO A 44 -8.12 14.33 -21.84
CA PRO A 44 -7.63 14.38 -23.22
C PRO A 44 -6.84 15.66 -23.55
N ALA A 45 -7.04 16.75 -22.78
CA ALA A 45 -6.29 17.99 -22.91
C ALA A 45 -4.88 17.93 -22.27
N GLY A 46 -4.52 16.82 -21.60
CA GLY A 46 -3.22 16.64 -20.96
C GLY A 46 -3.14 17.14 -19.51
N GLU A 47 -4.27 17.46 -18.89
CA GLU A 47 -4.31 17.92 -17.49
C GLU A 47 -4.51 16.74 -16.52
N PRO A 48 -3.77 16.68 -15.40
CA PRO A 48 -3.97 15.60 -14.42
C PRO A 48 -5.37 15.71 -13.81
N ILE A 49 -6.13 14.62 -13.83
CA ILE A 49 -7.49 14.59 -13.26
C ILE A 49 -7.42 14.77 -11.72
N PRO A 50 -8.50 15.20 -11.03
CA PRO A 50 -8.46 15.52 -9.60
C PRO A 50 -8.00 14.36 -8.68
N THR A 51 -8.20 13.12 -9.09
CA THR A 51 -7.78 11.91 -8.37
C THR A 51 -6.33 11.49 -8.67
N ASN A 52 -5.66 12.08 -9.67
CA ASN A 52 -4.25 11.86 -9.95
C ASN A 52 -3.37 12.60 -8.92
N LYS A 53 -3.06 11.93 -7.81
CA LYS A 53 -2.15 12.46 -6.78
C LYS A 53 -0.68 12.30 -7.15
N ARG A 54 -0.37 11.39 -8.08
CA ARG A 54 0.99 11.09 -8.53
C ARG A 54 1.63 12.29 -9.23
N ALA A 55 0.88 13.01 -10.06
CA ALA A 55 1.40 14.16 -10.81
C ALA A 55 2.00 15.25 -9.89
N ASN A 56 1.36 15.57 -8.78
CA ASN A 56 1.90 16.55 -7.83
C ASN A 56 3.09 16.00 -7.04
N ALA A 57 3.01 14.74 -6.60
CA ALA A 57 4.15 14.07 -5.94
C ALA A 57 5.38 14.03 -6.86
N ALA A 58 5.20 13.75 -8.15
CA ALA A 58 6.26 13.75 -9.14
C ALA A 58 6.94 15.12 -9.27
N LYS A 59 6.17 16.22 -9.23
CA LYS A 59 6.74 17.58 -9.21
C LYS A 59 7.63 17.82 -7.99
N ILE A 60 7.17 17.42 -6.80
CA ILE A 60 7.94 17.55 -5.54
C ILE A 60 9.23 16.72 -5.62
N PHE A 61 9.14 15.46 -6.02
CA PHE A 61 10.31 14.58 -6.12
C PHE A 61 11.25 14.91 -7.29
N SER A 62 10.81 15.73 -8.24
CA SER A 62 11.65 16.28 -9.31
C SER A 62 12.32 17.60 -8.92
N HIS A 63 11.98 18.19 -7.77
CA HIS A 63 12.61 19.43 -7.31
C HIS A 63 14.09 19.18 -6.98
N PRO A 64 15.04 19.97 -7.51
CA PRO A 64 16.48 19.70 -7.36
C PRO A 64 16.93 19.50 -5.90
N ASP A 65 16.43 20.32 -4.98
CA ASP A 65 16.76 20.20 -3.54
C ASP A 65 16.26 18.88 -2.93
N VAL A 66 15.12 18.36 -3.40
CA VAL A 66 14.57 17.08 -2.93
C VAL A 66 15.35 15.93 -3.55
N VAL A 67 15.69 16.01 -4.83
CA VAL A 67 16.52 15.01 -5.52
C VAL A 67 17.88 14.88 -4.83
N ALA A 68 18.52 16.00 -4.48
CA ALA A 68 19.82 16.02 -3.82
C ALA A 68 19.81 15.37 -2.42
N GLU A 69 18.68 15.45 -1.71
CA GLU A 69 18.48 14.83 -0.40
C GLU A 69 18.10 13.36 -0.47
N GLU A 70 17.86 12.77 -1.65
CA GLU A 70 17.60 11.34 -1.86
C GLU A 70 16.64 10.72 -0.80
N PRO A 71 15.38 11.16 -0.75
CA PRO A 71 14.42 10.75 0.26
C PRO A 71 14.07 9.27 0.10
N TRP A 72 14.30 8.49 1.16
CA TRP A 72 13.94 7.09 1.26
C TRP A 72 12.65 6.94 2.07
N PHE A 73 11.82 6.00 1.62
CA PHE A 73 10.60 5.60 2.28
C PHE A 73 10.59 4.09 2.51
N GLY A 74 10.15 3.67 3.69
CA GLY A 74 9.74 2.31 3.98
C GLY A 74 8.31 2.34 4.51
N ILE A 75 7.36 1.82 3.73
CA ILE A 75 5.93 1.88 4.08
C ILE A 75 5.47 0.50 4.52
N GLU A 76 4.91 0.44 5.71
CA GLU A 76 4.35 -0.74 6.37
C GLU A 76 2.83 -0.73 6.12
N GLN A 77 2.33 -1.59 5.25
CA GLN A 77 0.91 -1.66 4.90
C GLN A 77 0.24 -2.76 5.72
N GLU A 78 -0.59 -2.36 6.68
CA GLU A 78 -1.48 -3.28 7.36
C GLU A 78 -2.79 -3.44 6.57
N TYR A 79 -3.39 -4.62 6.66
CA TYR A 79 -4.66 -4.93 6.00
C TYR A 79 -5.37 -6.08 6.73
N THR A 80 -6.68 -6.20 6.49
CA THR A 80 -7.49 -7.27 7.06
C THR A 80 -8.12 -8.12 5.97
N LEU A 81 -8.05 -9.43 6.14
CA LEU A 81 -8.71 -10.41 5.27
C LEU A 81 -10.12 -10.70 5.79
N LEU A 82 -11.11 -10.62 4.91
CA LEU A 82 -12.53 -10.80 5.24
C LEU A 82 -13.14 -11.95 4.45
N GLN A 83 -14.04 -12.68 5.08
CA GLN A 83 -14.90 -13.69 4.46
C GLN A 83 -15.87 -13.00 3.50
N LYS A 84 -15.90 -13.45 2.25
CA LYS A 84 -16.61 -12.79 1.15
C LYS A 84 -18.10 -12.53 1.41
N ASP A 85 -18.82 -13.53 1.89
CA ASP A 85 -20.28 -13.47 1.96
C ASP A 85 -20.81 -12.69 3.17
N VAL A 86 -20.03 -12.62 4.25
CA VAL A 86 -20.44 -12.04 5.53
C VAL A 86 -19.65 -10.80 5.93
N GLN A 87 -18.63 -10.41 5.15
CA GLN A 87 -17.75 -9.27 5.44
C GLN A 87 -17.18 -9.31 6.87
N TRP A 88 -16.90 -10.53 7.35
CA TRP A 88 -16.39 -10.80 8.70
C TRP A 88 -14.94 -11.30 8.62
N PRO A 89 -14.05 -11.00 9.59
CA PRO A 89 -12.64 -11.33 9.41
C PRO A 89 -12.39 -12.84 9.23
N LEU A 90 -11.37 -13.15 8.43
CA LEU A 90 -11.00 -14.52 8.11
C LEU A 90 -10.55 -15.24 9.40
N GLY A 91 -11.09 -16.43 9.64
CA GLY A 91 -10.83 -17.21 10.86
C GLY A 91 -11.76 -16.90 12.03
N TRP A 92 -12.63 -15.89 11.92
CA TRP A 92 -13.60 -15.57 12.96
C TRP A 92 -14.86 -16.42 12.81
N PRO A 93 -15.48 -16.86 13.91
CA PRO A 93 -16.79 -17.49 13.85
C PRO A 93 -17.85 -16.48 13.37
N ILE A 94 -18.74 -16.92 12.47
CA ILE A 94 -19.81 -16.06 11.95
C ILE A 94 -20.70 -15.59 13.10
N GLY A 95 -20.87 -14.28 13.23
CA GLY A 95 -21.66 -13.67 14.31
C GLY A 95 -21.01 -13.72 15.70
N GLY A 96 -19.73 -14.12 15.78
CA GLY A 96 -18.98 -14.19 17.03
C GLY A 96 -17.56 -13.65 16.90
N TYR A 97 -16.80 -13.82 17.97
CA TYR A 97 -15.42 -13.38 18.11
C TYR A 97 -14.52 -14.57 18.41
N PRO A 98 -13.26 -14.56 17.95
CA PRO A 98 -12.25 -15.52 18.42
C PRO A 98 -11.84 -15.19 19.86
N GLY A 99 -10.85 -15.91 20.39
CA GLY A 99 -10.24 -15.54 21.67
C GLY A 99 -9.66 -14.11 21.64
N PRO A 100 -9.38 -13.51 22.82
CA PRO A 100 -8.84 -12.15 22.90
C PRO A 100 -7.50 -12.02 22.16
N GLN A 101 -7.15 -10.80 21.77
CA GLN A 101 -5.85 -10.48 21.15
C GLN A 101 -4.69 -10.94 22.05
N GLY A 102 -3.58 -11.37 21.43
CA GLY A 102 -2.41 -11.89 22.14
C GLY A 102 -1.65 -12.98 21.37
N PRO A 103 -2.28 -14.13 21.04
CA PRO A 103 -1.59 -15.24 20.40
C PRO A 103 -1.41 -15.08 18.87
N TYR A 104 -1.99 -14.04 18.28
CA TYR A 104 -2.08 -13.88 16.82
C TYR A 104 -0.86 -13.18 16.20
N TYR A 105 -0.33 -12.15 16.88
CA TYR A 105 0.84 -11.41 16.40
C TYR A 105 2.04 -12.35 16.20
N CYS A 106 2.56 -12.42 14.98
CA CYS A 106 3.61 -13.37 14.57
C CYS A 106 3.31 -14.85 14.93
N GLY A 107 2.03 -15.20 15.15
CA GLY A 107 1.60 -16.52 15.59
C GLY A 107 1.74 -17.59 14.51
N THR A 108 1.86 -18.85 14.93
CA THR A 108 1.88 -20.02 14.04
C THR A 108 0.91 -21.08 14.56
N GLY A 109 0.17 -21.72 13.64
CA GLY A 109 -0.85 -22.71 13.96
C GLY A 109 -2.20 -22.36 13.33
N ALA A 110 -3.02 -23.38 13.06
CA ALA A 110 -4.32 -23.24 12.40
C ALA A 110 -5.33 -22.43 13.23
N ASP A 111 -5.11 -22.33 14.54
CA ASP A 111 -5.90 -21.57 15.51
C ASP A 111 -5.43 -20.11 15.68
N LYS A 112 -4.34 -19.71 15.01
CA LYS A 112 -3.70 -18.39 15.21
C LYS A 112 -3.49 -17.61 13.92
N ALA A 113 -3.06 -18.29 12.84
CA ALA A 113 -2.63 -17.65 11.60
C ALA A 113 -3.59 -17.96 10.44
N TYR A 114 -4.49 -17.02 10.15
CA TYR A 114 -5.54 -17.18 9.14
C TYR A 114 -5.15 -16.47 7.83
N GLY A 115 -5.05 -17.22 6.72
CA GLY A 115 -4.73 -16.66 5.39
C GLY A 115 -3.23 -16.54 5.07
N ARG A 116 -2.36 -17.32 5.74
CA ARG A 116 -0.92 -17.32 5.47
C ARG A 116 -0.57 -17.71 4.02
N ASP A 117 -1.38 -18.55 3.40
CA ASP A 117 -1.28 -18.91 1.99
C ASP A 117 -1.37 -17.70 1.05
N ILE A 118 -2.30 -16.78 1.30
CA ILE A 118 -2.42 -15.50 0.59
C ILE A 118 -1.18 -14.64 0.80
N VAL A 119 -0.72 -14.53 2.04
CA VAL A 119 0.41 -13.67 2.43
C VAL A 119 1.72 -14.15 1.82
N ASP A 120 2.03 -15.44 1.93
CA ASP A 120 3.27 -16.02 1.38
C ASP A 120 3.26 -16.02 -0.17
N ALA A 121 2.08 -16.19 -0.78
CA ALA A 121 1.92 -16.05 -2.22
C ALA A 121 2.15 -14.59 -2.67
N HIS A 122 1.59 -13.62 -1.95
CA HIS A 122 1.77 -12.19 -2.22
C HIS A 122 3.24 -11.80 -2.10
N TYR A 123 3.92 -12.23 -1.04
CA TYR A 123 5.33 -11.93 -0.84
C TYR A 123 6.18 -12.41 -2.03
N LYS A 124 6.02 -13.67 -2.44
CA LYS A 124 6.72 -14.23 -3.61
C LYS A 124 6.34 -13.52 -4.91
N ALA A 125 5.08 -13.15 -5.09
CA ALA A 125 4.60 -12.43 -6.27
C ALA A 125 5.22 -11.02 -6.37
N CYS A 126 5.31 -10.30 -5.26
CA CYS A 126 5.96 -8.99 -5.18
C CYS A 126 7.46 -9.08 -5.50
N LEU A 127 8.18 -10.05 -4.92
CA LEU A 127 9.59 -10.30 -5.24
C LEU A 127 9.78 -10.63 -6.73
N TYR A 128 8.94 -11.50 -7.29
CA TYR A 128 8.98 -11.82 -8.72
C TYR A 128 8.72 -10.60 -9.61
N ALA A 129 7.76 -9.76 -9.22
CA ALA A 129 7.40 -8.54 -9.93
C ALA A 129 8.52 -7.49 -9.96
N GLY A 130 9.47 -7.59 -9.02
CA GLY A 130 10.56 -6.62 -8.82
C GLY A 130 10.20 -5.49 -7.85
N ILE A 131 9.16 -5.69 -7.02
CA ILE A 131 8.83 -4.78 -5.92
C ILE A 131 9.84 -5.01 -4.80
N ASN A 132 10.37 -3.93 -4.22
CA ASN A 132 11.27 -3.97 -3.08
C ASN A 132 10.51 -4.21 -1.76
N ILE A 133 9.82 -5.34 -1.70
CA ILE A 133 9.14 -5.82 -0.49
C ILE A 133 10.20 -6.33 0.49
N SER A 134 10.23 -5.79 1.71
CA SER A 134 11.27 -6.05 2.70
C SER A 134 10.88 -7.08 3.76
N GLY A 135 9.58 -7.31 3.94
CA GLY A 135 9.10 -8.24 4.96
C GLY A 135 7.58 -8.36 4.98
N ILE A 136 7.14 -9.29 5.83
CA ILE A 136 5.74 -9.58 6.15
C ILE A 136 5.64 -10.06 7.61
N ASN A 137 4.49 -9.85 8.24
CA ASN A 137 4.15 -10.46 9.52
C ASN A 137 2.64 -10.61 9.70
N GLY A 138 2.24 -11.53 10.60
CA GLY A 138 0.87 -11.58 11.09
C GLY A 138 0.68 -10.50 12.16
N GLU A 139 -0.42 -9.76 12.06
CA GLU A 139 -0.70 -8.64 12.95
C GLU A 139 -1.47 -9.06 14.22
N VAL A 140 -1.67 -8.10 15.11
CA VAL A 140 -2.30 -8.32 16.42
C VAL A 140 -3.73 -8.85 16.32
N MET A 141 -4.53 -8.34 15.37
CA MET A 141 -5.90 -8.79 15.17
C MET A 141 -5.92 -10.08 14.32
N PRO A 142 -6.68 -11.12 14.71
CA PRO A 142 -6.77 -12.36 13.93
C PRO A 142 -7.35 -12.09 12.53
N GLY A 143 -6.62 -12.51 11.50
CA GLY A 143 -6.96 -12.23 10.10
C GLY A 143 -6.38 -10.92 9.56
N GLN A 144 -5.67 -10.15 10.41
CA GLN A 144 -4.90 -8.97 10.02
C GLN A 144 -3.45 -9.36 9.73
N TRP A 145 -2.86 -8.66 8.75
CA TRP A 145 -1.51 -8.90 8.28
C TRP A 145 -0.84 -7.60 7.87
N GLU A 146 0.47 -7.65 7.73
CA GLU A 146 1.27 -6.54 7.25
C GLU A 146 2.28 -6.99 6.18
N PHE A 147 2.53 -6.13 5.20
CA PHE A 147 3.72 -6.20 4.35
C PHE A 147 4.45 -4.85 4.34
N GLN A 148 5.77 -4.89 4.22
CA GLN A 148 6.59 -3.67 4.16
C GLN A 148 7.24 -3.51 2.79
N VAL A 149 7.18 -2.31 2.20
CA VAL A 149 7.89 -1.97 0.95
C VAL A 149 8.93 -0.90 1.26
N GLY A 150 10.21 -1.22 1.12
CA GLY A 150 11.28 -0.28 1.42
C GLY A 150 12.67 -0.91 1.62
N PRO A 151 13.73 -0.08 1.66
CA PRO A 151 13.70 1.35 1.36
C PRO A 151 13.52 1.60 -0.14
N THR A 152 12.71 2.60 -0.50
CA THR A 152 12.46 3.02 -1.90
C THR A 152 12.61 4.53 -2.02
N VAL A 153 13.11 5.01 -3.16
CA VAL A 153 13.45 6.43 -3.34
C VAL A 153 12.28 7.19 -3.97
N GLY A 154 11.88 8.30 -3.33
CA GLY A 154 10.95 9.28 -3.90
C GLY A 154 9.68 8.68 -4.50
N ILE A 155 9.39 9.05 -5.75
CA ILE A 155 8.15 8.68 -6.46
C ILE A 155 7.95 7.16 -6.59
N SER A 156 9.04 6.40 -6.64
CA SER A 156 8.97 4.93 -6.80
C SER A 156 8.35 4.23 -5.59
N SER A 157 8.37 4.85 -4.41
CA SER A 157 7.71 4.32 -3.21
C SER A 157 6.21 4.17 -3.42
N GLY A 158 5.55 5.23 -3.89
CA GLY A 158 4.13 5.21 -4.20
C GLY A 158 3.79 4.21 -5.31
N ASP A 159 4.60 4.19 -6.38
CA ASP A 159 4.39 3.28 -7.51
C ASP A 159 4.45 1.81 -7.06
N GLN A 160 5.40 1.46 -6.20
CA GLN A 160 5.58 0.10 -5.68
C GLN A 160 4.51 -0.31 -4.67
N VAL A 161 4.11 0.57 -3.75
CA VAL A 161 3.01 0.27 -2.81
C VAL A 161 1.70 0.04 -3.55
N TRP A 162 1.37 0.86 -4.56
CA TRP A 162 0.18 0.65 -5.38
C TRP A 162 0.23 -0.66 -6.17
N ALA A 163 1.39 -1.01 -6.75
CA ALA A 163 1.57 -2.31 -7.40
C ALA A 163 1.42 -3.48 -6.42
N ALA A 164 1.98 -3.36 -5.20
CA ALA A 164 1.87 -4.37 -4.16
C ALA A 164 0.42 -4.57 -3.72
N ARG A 165 -0.35 -3.49 -3.53
CA ARG A 165 -1.79 -3.55 -3.22
C ARG A 165 -2.58 -4.24 -4.33
N TYR A 166 -2.31 -3.90 -5.60
CA TYR A 166 -2.96 -4.54 -6.75
C TYR A 166 -2.68 -6.06 -6.77
N ILE A 167 -1.43 -6.48 -6.56
CA ILE A 167 -1.08 -7.89 -6.54
C ILE A 167 -1.78 -8.60 -5.36
N LEU A 168 -1.85 -7.96 -4.19
CA LEU A 168 -2.53 -8.52 -3.01
C LEU A 168 -4.02 -8.78 -3.30
N GLU A 169 -4.72 -7.76 -3.80
CA GLU A 169 -6.15 -7.86 -4.10
C GLU A 169 -6.45 -8.90 -5.19
N ARG A 170 -5.58 -9.03 -6.19
CA ARG A 170 -5.68 -10.08 -7.21
C ARG A 170 -5.44 -11.48 -6.67
N ILE A 171 -4.62 -11.64 -5.63
CA ILE A 171 -4.43 -12.93 -4.95
C ILE A 171 -5.64 -13.24 -4.07
N THR A 172 -6.20 -12.26 -3.35
CA THR A 172 -7.40 -12.46 -2.54
C THR A 172 -8.62 -12.78 -3.42
N GLU A 173 -8.71 -12.20 -4.63
CA GLU A 173 -9.68 -12.56 -5.68
C GLU A 173 -9.63 -14.06 -5.99
N VAL A 174 -8.44 -14.62 -6.25
CA VAL A 174 -8.25 -16.05 -6.52
C VAL A 174 -8.62 -16.91 -5.32
N ALA A 175 -8.35 -16.43 -4.11
CA ALA A 175 -8.69 -17.13 -2.86
C ALA A 175 -10.16 -17.02 -2.46
N GLY A 176 -10.96 -16.18 -3.14
CA GLY A 176 -12.35 -15.90 -2.74
C GLY A 176 -12.45 -15.15 -1.40
N VAL A 177 -11.44 -14.35 -1.07
CA VAL A 177 -11.34 -13.55 0.16
C VAL A 177 -11.45 -12.06 -0.20
N VAL A 178 -12.10 -11.29 0.66
CA VAL A 178 -12.20 -9.83 0.51
C VAL A 178 -11.06 -9.17 1.26
N LEU A 179 -10.44 -8.18 0.64
CA LEU A 179 -9.36 -7.37 1.21
C LEU A 179 -9.93 -6.05 1.74
N SER A 180 -9.54 -5.66 2.95
CA SER A 180 -9.85 -4.34 3.49
C SER A 180 -8.60 -3.59 3.91
N PHE A 181 -8.52 -2.33 3.46
CA PHE A 181 -7.57 -1.31 3.94
C PHE A 181 -8.27 -0.27 4.83
N ASP A 182 -9.49 -0.56 5.31
CA ASP A 182 -10.18 0.32 6.26
C ASP A 182 -9.35 0.42 7.55
N PRO A 183 -9.10 1.63 8.09
CA PRO A 183 -8.26 1.81 9.28
C PRO A 183 -8.87 1.20 10.55
N LYS A 184 -10.17 0.88 10.56
CA LYS A 184 -10.86 0.25 11.69
C LYS A 184 -11.95 -0.69 11.19
N PRO A 185 -11.58 -1.88 10.67
CA PRO A 185 -12.52 -2.79 10.02
C PRO A 185 -13.55 -3.39 11.00
N ILE A 186 -13.17 -3.54 12.27
CA ILE A 186 -14.03 -4.03 13.34
C ILE A 186 -14.03 -3.04 14.51
N GLN A 187 -15.23 -2.69 14.97
CA GLN A 187 -15.43 -1.79 16.11
C GLN A 187 -15.08 -2.47 17.44
N GLY A 188 -14.77 -1.67 18.45
CA GLY A 188 -14.40 -2.15 19.78
C GLY A 188 -12.89 -2.34 19.98
N ASP A 189 -12.54 -3.25 20.89
CA ASP A 189 -11.18 -3.48 21.39
C ASP A 189 -10.35 -4.43 20.49
N TRP A 190 -10.39 -4.16 19.20
CA TRP A 190 -9.58 -4.83 18.18
C TRP A 190 -8.63 -3.82 17.56
N ASN A 191 -7.43 -4.22 17.17
CA ASN A 191 -6.48 -3.30 16.56
C ASN A 191 -7.04 -2.69 15.26
N GLY A 192 -6.64 -1.44 14.99
CA GLY A 192 -6.87 -0.80 13.68
C GLY A 192 -5.81 -1.20 12.68
N ALA A 193 -5.94 -0.74 11.44
CA ALA A 193 -4.97 -0.93 10.37
C ALA A 193 -4.23 0.37 10.04
N GLY A 194 -2.90 0.34 10.16
CA GLY A 194 -1.99 1.44 9.84
C GLY A 194 -1.36 1.38 8.44
N ALA A 195 -0.70 2.49 8.10
CA ALA A 195 0.21 2.58 6.96
C ALA A 195 1.51 3.31 7.38
N HIS A 196 2.24 2.76 8.36
CA HIS A 196 3.37 3.46 8.96
C HIS A 196 4.43 3.79 7.90
N THR A 197 4.94 5.02 7.94
CA THR A 197 5.89 5.52 6.94
C THR A 197 7.21 5.85 7.61
N ASN A 198 8.17 4.96 7.44
CA ASN A 198 9.56 5.20 7.78
C ASN A 198 10.18 6.13 6.72
N TYR A 199 10.97 7.12 7.17
CA TYR A 199 11.51 8.17 6.31
C TYR A 199 12.95 8.51 6.67
N SER A 200 13.78 8.73 5.65
CA SER A 200 15.09 9.37 5.83
C SER A 200 15.51 10.16 4.59
N THR A 201 16.30 11.21 4.78
CA THR A 201 17.08 11.83 3.72
C THR A 201 18.54 11.40 3.80
N LYS A 202 19.32 11.67 2.76
CA LYS A 202 20.77 11.49 2.74
C LYS A 202 21.40 12.11 3.98
N SER A 203 21.12 13.39 4.25
CA SER A 203 21.65 14.10 5.42
C SER A 203 21.24 13.49 6.77
N MET A 204 20.12 12.77 6.85
CA MET A 204 19.71 12.04 8.06
C MET A 204 20.50 10.74 8.26
N ARG A 205 20.97 10.12 7.18
CA ARG A 205 21.71 8.84 7.21
C ARG A 205 23.21 9.03 7.44
N GLU A 206 23.73 10.24 7.22
CA GLU A 206 25.14 10.60 7.45
C GLU A 206 25.45 10.92 8.93
N GLU A 207 26.75 11.08 9.23
CA GLU A 207 27.22 11.43 10.57
C GLU A 207 26.55 12.71 11.10
N GLY A 208 26.03 12.64 12.34
CA GLY A 208 25.30 13.75 12.96
C GLY A 208 23.83 13.90 12.50
N GLY A 209 23.33 12.98 11.66
CA GLY A 209 21.99 13.00 11.07
C GLY A 209 20.84 13.09 12.09
N ILE A 210 21.03 12.66 13.33
CA ILE A 210 20.05 12.83 14.42
C ILE A 210 19.61 14.30 14.62
N LYS A 211 20.50 15.26 14.37
CA LYS A 211 20.16 16.69 14.42
C LYS A 211 19.20 17.07 13.30
N VAL A 212 19.34 16.47 12.12
CA VAL A 212 18.45 16.67 10.98
C VAL A 212 17.09 16.03 11.24
N ILE A 213 17.07 14.82 11.82
CA ILE A 213 15.84 14.11 12.22
C ILE A 213 15.02 14.96 13.19
N LYS A 214 15.65 15.50 14.26
CA LYS A 214 14.95 16.36 15.23
C LYS A 214 14.32 17.60 14.57
N LYS A 215 15.04 18.28 13.68
CA LYS A 215 14.50 19.40 12.90
C LYS A 215 13.34 18.99 11.99
N ALA A 216 13.37 17.79 11.41
CA ALA A 216 12.27 17.29 10.60
C ALA A 216 11.02 17.02 11.45
N ILE A 217 11.17 16.41 12.64
CA ILE A 217 10.07 16.18 13.58
C ILE A 217 9.44 17.51 14.01
N GLU A 218 10.24 18.53 14.31
CA GLU A 218 9.74 19.88 14.64
C GLU A 218 8.85 20.43 13.50
N LYS A 219 9.31 20.34 12.25
CA LYS A 219 8.53 20.77 11.07
C LYS A 219 7.24 19.97 10.90
N LEU A 220 7.27 18.66 11.12
CA LEU A 220 6.08 17.80 11.09
C LEU A 220 5.08 18.22 12.18
N GLY A 221 5.56 18.55 13.37
CA GLY A 221 4.72 19.04 14.47
C GLY A 221 3.96 20.32 14.12
N LEU A 222 4.59 21.24 13.38
CA LEU A 222 3.96 22.48 12.91
C LEU A 222 2.87 22.26 11.86
N ARG A 223 2.83 21.09 11.22
CA ARG A 223 1.91 20.75 10.12
C ARG A 223 1.01 19.55 10.43
N HIS A 224 0.99 19.12 11.69
CA HIS A 224 0.29 17.91 12.10
C HIS A 224 -1.19 17.92 11.71
N LYS A 225 -1.87 19.05 11.91
CA LYS A 225 -3.30 19.19 11.60
C LYS A 225 -3.62 19.04 10.12
N GLU A 226 -2.73 19.46 9.23
CA GLU A 226 -2.94 19.34 7.78
C GLU A 226 -2.53 17.97 7.23
N HIS A 227 -1.78 17.19 8.00
CA HIS A 227 -1.43 15.81 7.66
C HIS A 227 -2.46 14.78 8.12
N ILE A 228 -3.35 15.12 9.07
CA ILE A 228 -4.49 14.32 9.53
C ILE A 228 -5.71 14.62 8.67
#